data_AF-X1NNZ9-F1
#
_entry.id   AF-X1NNZ9-F1
#
_cell.length_a   1.000
_cell.length_b   1.000
_cell.length_c   1.000
_cell.angle_alpha   90.00
_cell.angle_beta   90.00
_cell.angle_gamma   90.00
#
_symmetry.space_group_name_H-M   'P 1'
#
loop_
_entity.id
_entity.type
_entity.pdbx_description
1 polymer ?
#
loop_
_entity_poly.entity_id
_entity_poly.type
_entity_poly.pdbx_seq_one_letter_code
_entity_poly.pdbx_strand_id
1 'polypeptide(L)'
;GKSTLADRFLEITKTVDSRKMQPQYLDRMALERERGITIKMQPVRMSYALGPKSYILNLIDTPGHVDFSYEVSRSLAAVEGAILLVDATKGIQAQTIANLEMALKEKLVIIPAINKIDIAISEQIEQTKKELINLLEIKQQEIFLISAKTGEGIENLLRGAIERVPAPAFQSTADQPKAGAKALEDRLRALIFDSEYDFYKGVIAYVRVVDGEIEKGDKIYLMGSKTQAEAVEIGYFKPELVPASKLEAGEIGYIATGLKKIEKCRV
;
A
#
# COMPACT_ATOMS: atom_id res chain seq x y z
N GLY A 1 -8.76 -8.32 10.59
CA GLY A 1 -9.07 -8.95 9.29
C GLY A 1 -8.37 -8.32 8.10
N LYS A 2 -7.57 -7.25 8.28
CA LYS A 2 -6.77 -6.64 7.21
C LYS A 2 -5.66 -7.59 6.74
N SER A 3 -4.85 -8.08 7.67
CA SER A 3 -3.76 -9.03 7.40
C SER A 3 -4.28 -10.33 6.76
N THR A 4 -5.40 -10.87 7.24
CA THR A 4 -6.06 -12.04 6.61
C THR A 4 -6.54 -11.74 5.18
N LEU A 5 -7.03 -10.53 4.90
CA LEU A 5 -7.39 -10.12 3.54
C LEU A 5 -6.15 -9.98 2.65
N ALA A 6 -5.07 -9.40 3.19
CA ALA A 6 -3.80 -9.29 2.49
C ALA A 6 -3.24 -10.66 2.08
N ASP A 7 -3.30 -11.66 2.98
CA ASP A 7 -2.92 -13.05 2.65
C ASP A 7 -3.71 -13.59 1.45
N ARG A 8 -5.04 -13.36 1.41
CA ARG A 8 -5.87 -13.81 0.28
C ARG A 8 -5.50 -13.13 -1.03
N PHE A 9 -5.11 -11.86 -1.00
CA PHE A 9 -4.58 -11.20 -2.19
C PHE A 9 -3.24 -11.81 -2.63
N LEU A 10 -2.34 -12.12 -1.70
CA LEU A 10 -1.07 -12.79 -2.00
C LEU A 10 -1.28 -14.17 -2.64
N GLU A 11 -2.25 -14.94 -2.15
CA GLU A 11 -2.62 -16.25 -2.68
C GLU A 11 -3.21 -16.16 -4.10
N ILE A 12 -4.22 -15.30 -4.30
CA ILE A 12 -4.93 -15.16 -5.59
C ILE A 12 -3.98 -14.66 -6.67
N THR A 13 -3.08 -13.73 -6.32
CA THR A 13 -2.06 -13.20 -7.23
C THR A 13 -0.86 -14.14 -7.39
N LYS A 14 -0.80 -15.25 -6.63
CA LYS A 14 0.33 -16.19 -6.59
C LYS A 14 1.66 -15.48 -6.31
N THR A 15 1.60 -14.40 -5.54
CA THR A 15 2.78 -13.60 -5.19
C THR A 15 3.72 -14.39 -4.29
N VAL A 16 3.15 -15.20 -3.40
CA VAL A 16 3.86 -16.14 -2.53
C VAL A 16 3.45 -17.56 -2.90
N ASP A 17 4.42 -18.48 -2.90
CA ASP A 17 4.15 -19.91 -3.11
C ASP A 17 3.24 -20.43 -1.98
N SER A 18 2.18 -21.15 -2.34
CA SER A 18 1.21 -21.68 -1.36
C SER A 18 1.84 -22.57 -0.29
N ARG A 19 3.00 -23.20 -0.57
CA ARG A 19 3.75 -24.00 0.40
C ARG A 19 4.48 -23.17 1.45
N LYS A 20 4.76 -21.90 1.14
CA LYS A 20 5.41 -20.94 2.04
C LYS A 20 4.40 -20.08 2.79
N MET A 21 3.14 -20.08 2.37
CA MET A 21 2.08 -19.32 3.02
C MET A 21 1.91 -19.77 4.47
N GLN A 22 1.85 -18.76 5.35
CA GLN A 22 1.51 -18.90 6.75
C GLN A 22 0.45 -17.84 7.07
N PRO A 23 -0.45 -18.07 8.03
CA PRO A 23 -1.44 -17.06 8.41
C PRO A 23 -0.77 -15.76 8.82
N GLN A 24 -1.32 -14.64 8.36
CA GLN A 24 -0.81 -13.28 8.59
C GLN A 24 0.65 -13.17 8.10
N TYR A 25 0.88 -13.50 6.82
CA TYR A 25 2.23 -13.66 6.25
C TYR A 25 3.07 -12.39 6.37
N LEU A 26 2.43 -11.22 6.24
CA LEU A 26 3.10 -9.93 6.33
C LEU A 26 3.47 -9.54 7.76
N ASP A 27 2.83 -10.10 8.80
CA ASP A 27 3.18 -9.84 10.20
C ASP A 27 4.50 -10.59 10.53
N ARG A 28 5.62 -9.87 10.40
CA ARG A 28 6.98 -10.41 10.49
C ARG A 28 7.53 -10.36 11.91
N MET A 29 7.10 -9.42 12.74
CA MET A 29 7.62 -9.29 14.10
C MET A 29 7.01 -10.36 15.01
N ALA A 30 7.82 -10.91 15.92
CA ALA A 30 7.33 -11.87 16.92
C ALA A 30 6.18 -11.28 17.76
N LEU A 31 6.28 -9.99 18.11
CA LEU A 31 5.25 -9.28 18.87
C LEU A 31 3.93 -9.12 18.11
N GLU A 32 3.99 -8.90 16.78
CA GLU A 32 2.79 -8.84 15.93
C GLU A 32 2.05 -10.18 15.97
N ARG A 33 2.79 -11.29 15.83
CA ARG A 33 2.25 -12.65 15.87
C ARG A 33 1.69 -13.03 17.23
N GLU A 34 2.38 -12.65 18.31
CA GLU A 34 1.95 -12.92 19.67
C GLU A 34 0.64 -12.17 20.00
N ARG A 35 0.54 -10.91 19.56
CA ARG A 35 -0.60 -10.04 19.88
C ARG A 35 -1.72 -10.08 18.85
N GLY A 36 -1.49 -10.67 17.67
CA GLY A 36 -2.46 -10.72 16.57
C GLY A 36 -2.80 -9.32 16.02
N ILE A 37 -1.81 -8.42 16.00
CA ILE A 37 -1.94 -7.05 15.49
C ILE A 37 -0.81 -6.74 14.53
N THR A 38 -1.08 -5.98 13.49
CA THR A 38 -0.05 -5.37 12.64
C THR A 38 0.48 -4.12 13.32
N ILE A 39 1.78 -4.08 13.56
CA ILE A 39 2.49 -2.99 14.24
C ILE A 39 3.22 -2.14 13.21
N LYS A 40 3.86 -2.76 12.21
CA LYS A 40 4.61 -2.07 11.16
C LYS A 40 3.95 -2.28 9.81
N MET A 41 3.86 -1.21 9.00
CA MET A 41 3.37 -1.37 7.63
C MET A 41 4.26 -2.30 6.78
N GLN A 42 3.67 -3.04 5.85
CA GLN A 42 4.41 -3.93 4.95
C GLN A 42 3.95 -3.73 3.49
N PRO A 43 4.75 -3.04 2.65
CA PRO A 43 4.47 -2.95 1.22
C PRO A 43 4.78 -4.27 0.52
N VAL A 44 3.96 -4.62 -0.47
CA VAL A 44 4.16 -5.78 -1.34
C VAL A 44 3.67 -5.51 -2.76
N ARG A 45 4.51 -5.83 -3.74
CA ARG A 45 4.19 -5.81 -5.16
C ARG A 45 3.61 -7.17 -5.56
N MET A 46 2.43 -7.15 -6.12
CA MET A 46 1.72 -8.31 -6.66
C MET A 46 1.53 -8.16 -8.16
N SER A 47 1.58 -9.27 -8.88
CA SER A 47 1.28 -9.31 -10.31
C SER A 47 -0.06 -9.99 -10.53
N TYR A 48 -0.95 -9.36 -11.28
CA TYR A 48 -2.29 -9.91 -11.53
C TYR A 48 -2.70 -9.71 -12.98
N ALA A 49 -3.17 -10.79 -13.62
CA ALA A 49 -3.69 -10.74 -14.98
C ALA A 49 -5.22 -10.71 -14.94
N LEU A 50 -5.82 -9.69 -15.56
CA LEU A 50 -7.25 -9.56 -15.71
C LEU A 50 -7.59 -9.59 -17.21
N GLY A 51 -7.94 -10.78 -17.69
CA GLY A 51 -8.11 -11.03 -19.12
C GLY A 51 -6.77 -10.85 -19.86
N PRO A 52 -6.71 -10.05 -20.94
CA PRO A 52 -5.47 -9.81 -21.68
C PRO A 52 -4.54 -8.77 -21.03
N LYS A 53 -5.00 -8.05 -20.00
CA LYS A 53 -4.23 -6.99 -19.35
C LYS A 53 -3.54 -7.51 -18.10
N SER A 54 -2.26 -7.17 -17.96
CA SER A 54 -1.48 -7.45 -16.74
C SER A 54 -1.36 -6.17 -15.92
N TYR A 55 -1.48 -6.31 -14.60
CA TYR A 55 -1.41 -5.23 -13.63
C TYR A 55 -0.33 -5.52 -12.61
N ILE A 56 0.37 -4.45 -12.21
CA ILE A 56 1.21 -4.43 -11.02
C ILE A 56 0.41 -3.74 -9.94
N LEU A 57 0.15 -4.45 -8.84
CA LEU A 57 -0.60 -3.95 -7.70
C LEU A 57 0.36 -3.78 -6.53
N ASN A 58 0.45 -2.59 -5.97
CA ASN A 58 1.22 -2.36 -4.75
C ASN A 58 0.23 -2.29 -3.58
N LEU A 59 0.30 -3.27 -2.68
CA LEU A 59 -0.49 -3.34 -1.47
C LEU A 59 0.36 -2.88 -0.29
N ILE A 60 -0.19 -2.04 0.58
CA ILE A 60 0.41 -1.70 1.88
C ILE A 60 -0.55 -2.18 2.96
N ASP A 61 -0.17 -3.22 3.71
CA ASP A 61 -0.92 -3.60 4.91
C ASP A 61 -0.55 -2.64 6.05
N THR A 62 -1.55 -2.04 6.68
CA THR A 62 -1.36 -0.95 7.65
C THR A 62 -1.80 -1.37 9.05
N PRO A 63 -1.18 -0.79 10.11
CA PRO A 63 -1.65 -0.98 11.47
C PRO A 63 -3.12 -0.56 11.67
N GLY A 64 -3.83 -1.25 12.57
CA GLY A 64 -5.23 -0.91 12.90
C GLY A 64 -5.42 -0.06 14.15
N HIS A 65 -4.37 0.07 14.97
CA HIS A 65 -4.46 0.74 16.25
C HIS A 65 -4.18 2.24 16.11
N VAL A 66 -4.86 3.06 16.93
CA VAL A 66 -4.75 4.53 16.89
C VAL A 66 -3.35 5.04 17.20
N ASP A 67 -2.59 4.30 18.01
CA ASP A 67 -1.20 4.62 18.36
C ASP A 67 -0.25 4.64 17.16
N PHE A 68 -0.65 4.00 16.05
CA PHE A 68 0.12 3.94 14.80
C PHE A 68 -0.49 4.80 13.68
N SER A 69 -1.36 5.75 14.04
CA SER A 69 -1.99 6.68 13.09
C SER A 69 -0.99 7.41 12.18
N TYR A 70 0.21 7.71 12.68
CA TYR A 70 1.26 8.31 11.88
C TYR A 70 1.76 7.39 10.74
N GLU A 71 1.92 6.08 11.00
CA GLU A 71 2.27 5.11 9.95
C GLU A 71 1.16 4.96 8.92
N VAL A 72 -0.10 4.94 9.38
CA VAL A 72 -1.27 4.88 8.48
C VAL A 72 -1.29 6.09 7.56
N SER A 73 -1.15 7.30 8.10
CA SER A 73 -1.18 8.54 7.29
C SER A 73 -0.10 8.55 6.20
N ARG A 74 1.12 8.12 6.50
CA ARG A 74 2.20 8.07 5.50
C ARG A 74 1.97 7.00 4.43
N SER A 75 1.39 5.86 4.81
CA SER A 75 1.00 4.81 3.86
C SER A 75 -0.04 5.32 2.86
N LEU A 76 -1.03 6.07 3.36
CA LEU A 76 -2.12 6.61 2.53
C LEU A 76 -1.59 7.64 1.52
N ALA A 77 -0.58 8.43 1.87
CA ALA A 77 0.05 9.39 0.95
C ALA A 77 0.82 8.73 -0.22
N ALA A 78 1.09 7.42 -0.15
CA ALA A 78 1.86 6.68 -1.15
C ALA A 78 1.00 5.95 -2.20
N VAL A 79 -0.33 5.95 -2.06
CA VAL A 79 -1.25 5.14 -2.86
C VAL A 79 -2.38 5.99 -3.48
N GLU A 80 -3.12 5.41 -4.43
CA GLU A 80 -4.25 6.07 -5.10
C GLU A 80 -5.63 5.66 -4.55
N GLY A 81 -5.69 4.60 -3.74
CA GLY A 81 -6.94 4.05 -3.23
C GLY A 81 -6.78 3.29 -1.92
N ALA A 82 -7.87 3.16 -1.18
CA ALA A 82 -7.91 2.47 0.10
C ALA A 82 -9.14 1.55 0.19
N ILE A 83 -8.93 0.31 0.64
CA ILE A 83 -10.02 -0.61 0.95
C ILE A 83 -10.51 -0.31 2.38
N LEU A 84 -11.71 0.24 2.50
CA LEU A 84 -12.35 0.48 3.80
C LEU A 84 -13.02 -0.81 4.27
N LEU A 85 -12.28 -1.59 5.05
CA LEU A 85 -12.71 -2.90 5.54
C LEU A 85 -13.48 -2.78 6.87
N VAL A 86 -14.76 -3.16 6.86
CA VAL A 86 -15.63 -3.16 8.05
C VAL A 86 -15.99 -4.57 8.46
N ASP A 87 -15.96 -4.87 9.75
CA ASP A 87 -16.35 -6.18 10.29
C ASP A 87 -17.87 -6.25 10.41
N ALA A 88 -18.51 -7.15 9.66
CA ALA A 88 -19.97 -7.32 9.67
C ALA A 88 -20.53 -7.59 11.07
N THR A 89 -19.77 -8.27 11.94
CA THR A 89 -20.23 -8.62 13.30
C THR A 89 -20.14 -7.47 14.29
N LYS A 90 -19.38 -6.42 13.96
CA LYS A 90 -19.12 -5.27 14.84
C LYS A 90 -19.65 -3.95 14.30
N GLY A 91 -19.93 -3.87 13.00
CA GLY A 91 -20.32 -2.64 12.32
C GLY A 91 -19.17 -1.62 12.26
N ILE A 92 -19.54 -0.37 11.97
CA ILE A 92 -18.59 0.74 11.88
C ILE A 92 -18.08 1.11 13.28
N GLN A 93 -16.77 1.23 13.43
CA GLN A 93 -16.13 1.62 14.70
C GLN A 93 -15.47 2.99 14.57
N ALA A 94 -15.11 3.62 15.71
CA ALA A 94 -14.42 4.91 15.71
C ALA A 94 -13.12 4.90 14.87
N GLN A 95 -12.38 3.79 14.88
CA GLN A 95 -11.18 3.61 14.05
C GLN A 95 -11.50 3.59 12.55
N THR A 96 -12.65 3.06 12.16
CA THR A 96 -13.12 3.07 10.76
C THR A 96 -13.30 4.50 10.28
N ILE A 97 -13.94 5.34 11.10
CA ILE A 97 -14.20 6.75 10.78
C ILE A 97 -12.89 7.53 10.71
N ALA A 98 -12.01 7.39 11.71
CA ALA A 98 -10.72 8.08 11.73
C ALA A 98 -9.85 7.74 10.50
N ASN A 99 -9.79 6.46 10.11
CA ASN A 99 -9.04 6.04 8.92
C ASN A 99 -9.67 6.52 7.61
N LEU A 100 -11.01 6.55 7.54
CA LEU A 100 -11.72 7.10 6.39
C LEU A 100 -11.42 8.59 6.22
N GLU A 101 -11.46 9.38 7.30
CA GLU A 101 -11.14 10.80 7.25
C GLU A 101 -9.71 11.06 6.74
N MET A 102 -8.73 10.27 7.21
CA MET A 102 -7.36 10.34 6.69
C MET A 102 -7.28 10.02 5.20
N ALA A 103 -7.98 8.97 4.73
CA ALA A 103 -7.98 8.59 3.33
C ALA A 103 -8.66 9.63 2.43
N LEU A 104 -9.77 10.23 2.89
CA LEU A 104 -10.47 11.31 2.17
C LEU A 104 -9.62 12.58 2.08
N LYS A 105 -8.85 12.91 3.12
CA LYS A 105 -7.92 14.04 3.11
C LYS A 105 -6.83 13.89 2.05
N GLU A 106 -6.34 12.66 1.86
CA GLU A 106 -5.40 12.31 0.78
C GLU A 106 -6.09 12.09 -0.58
N LYS A 107 -7.40 12.35 -0.67
CA LYS A 107 -8.22 12.22 -1.89
C LYS A 107 -8.18 10.83 -2.54
N LEU A 108 -8.06 9.80 -1.70
CA LEU A 108 -8.02 8.41 -2.17
C LEU A 108 -9.39 7.93 -2.63
N VAL A 109 -9.40 7.06 -3.63
CA VAL A 109 -10.61 6.31 -3.98
C VAL A 109 -10.88 5.27 -2.89
N ILE A 110 -12.06 5.34 -2.29
CA ILE A 110 -12.47 4.43 -1.22
C ILE A 110 -13.21 3.22 -1.81
N ILE A 111 -12.73 2.01 -1.49
CA ILE A 111 -13.35 0.74 -1.87
C ILE A 111 -13.97 0.10 -0.62
N PRO A 112 -15.28 0.27 -0.38
CA PRO A 112 -15.92 -0.25 0.82
C PRO A 112 -16.12 -1.76 0.74
N ALA A 113 -15.71 -2.47 1.80
CA ALA A 113 -15.86 -3.91 1.91
C ALA A 113 -16.33 -4.32 3.31
N ILE A 114 -17.39 -5.12 3.36
CA ILE A 114 -17.91 -5.74 4.58
C ILE A 114 -17.34 -7.16 4.66
N ASN A 115 -16.54 -7.41 5.70
CA ASN A 115 -15.85 -8.67 5.94
C ASN A 115 -16.57 -9.55 6.97
N LYS A 116 -16.21 -10.83 7.03
CA LYS A 116 -16.73 -11.84 7.97
C LYS A 116 -18.21 -12.20 7.75
N ILE A 117 -18.65 -12.17 6.50
CA ILE A 117 -20.01 -12.59 6.12
C ILE A 117 -20.28 -14.07 6.42
N ASP A 118 -19.23 -14.88 6.59
CA ASP A 118 -19.32 -16.30 6.94
C ASP A 118 -19.85 -16.57 8.36
N ILE A 119 -19.75 -15.58 9.25
CA ILE A 119 -20.20 -15.70 10.65
C ILE A 119 -21.27 -14.68 11.03
N ALA A 120 -21.41 -13.58 10.28
CA ALA A 120 -22.39 -12.56 10.57
C ALA A 120 -23.79 -12.99 10.14
N ILE A 121 -24.80 -12.61 10.92
CA ILE A 121 -26.21 -12.83 10.53
C ILE A 121 -26.63 -11.78 9.50
N SER A 122 -27.65 -12.10 8.68
CA SER A 122 -28.11 -11.23 7.59
C SER A 122 -28.49 -9.82 8.06
N GLU A 123 -29.09 -9.69 9.24
CA GLU A 123 -29.46 -8.39 9.82
C GLU A 123 -28.24 -7.49 10.06
N GLN A 124 -27.14 -8.04 10.58
CA GLN A 124 -25.90 -7.31 10.83
C GLN A 124 -25.24 -6.82 9.54
N ILE A 125 -25.26 -7.66 8.50
CA ILE A 125 -24.73 -7.31 7.17
C ILE A 125 -25.55 -6.16 6.58
N GLU A 126 -26.88 -6.25 6.62
CA GLU A 126 -27.77 -5.22 6.09
C GLU A 126 -27.69 -3.91 6.88
N GLN A 127 -27.53 -3.96 8.21
CA GLN A 127 -27.29 -2.77 9.02
C GLN A 127 -25.97 -2.10 8.64
N THR A 128 -24.85 -2.86 8.64
CA THR A 128 -23.52 -2.32 8.31
C THR A 128 -23.50 -1.70 6.91
N LYS A 129 -24.21 -2.33 5.95
CA LYS A 129 -24.38 -1.83 4.59
C LYS A 129 -25.12 -0.50 4.56
N LYS A 130 -26.23 -0.35 5.30
CA LYS A 130 -26.95 0.93 5.41
C LYS A 130 -26.08 2.03 6.03
N GLU A 131 -25.34 1.69 7.07
CA GLU A 131 -24.42 2.63 7.72
C GLU A 131 -23.33 3.11 6.74
N LEU A 132 -22.73 2.19 5.96
CA LEU A 132 -21.73 2.54 4.95
C LEU A 132 -22.30 3.37 3.80
N ILE A 133 -23.53 3.09 3.35
CA ILE A 133 -24.22 3.89 2.33
C ILE A 133 -24.36 5.34 2.81
N ASN A 134 -24.81 5.52 4.05
CA ASN A 134 -24.99 6.86 4.61
C ASN A 134 -23.66 7.56 4.86
N LEU A 135 -22.63 6.83 5.31
CA LEU A 135 -21.32 7.39 5.62
C LEU A 135 -20.55 7.84 4.38
N LEU A 136 -20.64 7.08 3.28
CA LEU A 136 -19.89 7.32 2.05
C LEU A 136 -20.74 7.99 0.95
N GLU A 137 -22.05 8.12 1.14
CA GLU A 137 -23.00 8.64 0.15
C GLU A 137 -22.99 7.87 -1.19
N ILE A 138 -22.87 6.54 -1.11
CA ILE A 138 -22.73 5.63 -2.26
C ILE A 138 -23.94 4.72 -2.47
N LYS A 139 -24.00 4.04 -3.62
CA LYS A 139 -25.01 3.00 -3.85
C LYS A 139 -24.63 1.69 -3.20
N GLN A 140 -25.64 0.93 -2.77
CA GLN A 140 -25.49 -0.42 -2.21
C GLN A 140 -24.60 -1.35 -3.06
N GLN A 141 -24.68 -1.23 -4.38
CA GLN A 141 -23.97 -2.07 -5.36
C GLN A 141 -22.45 -1.85 -5.32
N GLU A 142 -22.01 -0.74 -4.74
CA GLU A 142 -20.60 -0.36 -4.67
C GLU A 142 -19.89 -1.04 -3.49
N ILE A 143 -20.64 -1.63 -2.54
CA ILE A 143 -20.11 -2.29 -1.35
C ILE A 143 -19.85 -3.76 -1.63
N PHE A 144 -18.61 -4.20 -1.40
CA PHE A 144 -18.23 -5.61 -1.53
C PHE A 144 -18.57 -6.37 -0.26
N LEU A 145 -19.20 -7.54 -0.41
CA LEU A 145 -19.39 -8.50 0.67
C LEU A 145 -18.33 -9.58 0.54
N ILE A 146 -17.53 -9.78 1.58
CA ILE A 146 -16.40 -10.72 1.55
C ILE A 146 -16.29 -11.55 2.83
N SER A 147 -15.64 -12.70 2.72
CA SER A 147 -15.03 -13.38 3.85
C SER A 147 -13.56 -13.63 3.56
N ALA A 148 -12.69 -12.89 4.24
CA ALA A 148 -11.24 -13.14 4.17
C ALA A 148 -10.87 -14.53 4.71
N LYS A 149 -11.71 -15.11 5.58
CA LYS A 149 -11.49 -16.45 6.13
C LYS A 149 -11.76 -17.54 5.09
N THR A 150 -12.90 -17.49 4.40
CA THR A 150 -13.28 -18.52 3.41
C THR A 150 -12.76 -18.23 2.00
N GLY A 151 -12.40 -16.98 1.71
CA GLY A 151 -12.02 -16.52 0.37
C GLY A 151 -13.20 -16.00 -0.46
N GLU A 152 -14.42 -16.06 0.07
CA GLU A 152 -15.62 -15.59 -0.62
C GLU A 152 -15.54 -14.09 -0.92
N GLY A 153 -15.86 -13.70 -2.17
CA GLY A 153 -15.92 -12.30 -2.61
C GLY A 153 -14.57 -11.60 -2.81
N ILE A 154 -13.45 -12.22 -2.45
CA ILE A 154 -12.12 -11.57 -2.49
C ILE A 154 -11.69 -11.24 -3.91
N GLU A 155 -11.92 -12.14 -4.87
CA GLU A 155 -11.58 -11.88 -6.28
C GLU A 155 -12.39 -10.72 -6.85
N ASN A 156 -13.68 -10.62 -6.50
CA ASN A 156 -14.55 -9.52 -6.92
C ASN A 156 -14.08 -8.19 -6.31
N LEU A 157 -13.67 -8.19 -5.05
CA LEU A 157 -13.09 -7.02 -4.40
C LEU A 157 -11.79 -6.57 -5.10
N LEU A 158 -10.89 -7.52 -5.41
CA LEU A 158 -9.63 -7.20 -6.12
C LEU A 158 -9.90 -6.61 -7.50
N ARG A 159 -10.82 -7.22 -8.27
CA ARG A 159 -11.25 -6.70 -9.59
C ARG A 159 -11.86 -5.31 -9.46
N GLY A 160 -12.76 -5.12 -8.50
CA GLY A 160 -13.38 -3.83 -8.23
C GLY A 160 -12.38 -2.75 -7.83
N ALA A 161 -11.33 -3.10 -7.08
CA ALA A 161 -10.24 -2.18 -6.78
C ALA A 161 -9.47 -1.79 -8.05
N ILE A 162 -9.14 -2.75 -8.92
CA ILE A 162 -8.46 -2.49 -10.21
C ILE A 162 -9.30 -1.58 -11.12
N GLU A 163 -10.61 -1.75 -11.13
CA GLU A 163 -11.51 -0.98 -12.01
C GLU A 163 -11.75 0.46 -11.52
N ARG A 164 -11.75 0.67 -10.20
CA ARG A 164 -12.14 1.95 -9.59
C ARG A 164 -10.97 2.81 -9.14
N VAL A 165 -9.87 2.21 -8.68
CA VAL A 165 -8.68 2.95 -8.26
C VAL A 165 -7.93 3.41 -9.51
N PRO A 166 -7.67 4.72 -9.68
CA PRO A 166 -6.95 5.20 -10.85
C PRO A 166 -5.51 4.70 -10.83
N ALA A 167 -4.93 4.55 -12.01
CA ALA A 167 -3.49 4.37 -12.11
C ALA A 167 -2.78 5.61 -11.52
N PRO A 168 -1.56 5.43 -10.97
CA PRO A 168 -0.66 6.53 -10.64
C PRO A 168 -0.68 7.65 -11.67
N ALA A 169 -0.94 8.88 -11.23
CA ALA A 169 -0.85 10.03 -12.11
C ALA A 169 0.63 10.28 -12.46
N PHE A 170 0.94 10.34 -13.75
CA PHE A 170 2.24 10.75 -14.26
C PHE A 170 2.15 12.20 -14.73
N GLN A 171 3.01 13.08 -14.25
CA GLN A 171 3.29 14.34 -14.95
C GLN A 171 4.28 14.05 -16.08
N SER A 172 3.82 13.34 -17.13
CA SER A 172 4.63 13.19 -18.34
C SER A 172 4.57 14.50 -19.13
N THR A 173 5.67 15.25 -19.17
CA THR A 173 5.82 16.44 -20.00
C THR A 173 6.34 16.10 -21.41
N ALA A 174 5.95 14.93 -21.95
CA ALA A 174 6.30 14.52 -23.31
C ALA A 174 5.78 15.48 -24.39
N ASP A 175 4.76 16.30 -24.09
CA ASP A 175 4.12 17.22 -25.04
C ASP A 175 4.55 18.70 -24.90
N GLN A 176 5.57 19.03 -24.11
CA GLN A 176 6.12 20.39 -24.08
C GLN A 176 7.53 20.47 -24.71
N PRO A 177 7.75 21.34 -25.71
CA PRO A 177 9.04 21.42 -26.40
C PRO A 177 10.14 21.92 -25.44
N LYS A 178 11.16 21.07 -25.25
CA LYS A 178 12.32 21.34 -24.39
C LYS A 178 13.24 22.40 -25.02
N ALA A 179 13.27 23.59 -24.44
CA ALA A 179 14.28 24.60 -24.70
C ALA A 179 15.08 24.88 -23.42
N GLY A 180 16.33 24.41 -23.38
CA GLY A 180 17.38 24.87 -22.46
C GLY A 180 17.24 24.45 -20.99
N ALA A 181 18.22 23.67 -20.52
CA ALA A 181 18.31 23.02 -19.20
C ALA A 181 17.32 21.87 -19.02
N LYS A 182 17.85 20.69 -18.66
CA LYS A 182 17.08 19.49 -18.26
C LYS A 182 16.01 19.95 -17.26
N ALA A 183 14.75 20.00 -17.70
CA ALA A 183 13.68 20.68 -16.98
C ALA A 183 13.57 20.13 -15.56
N LEU A 184 13.21 20.97 -14.59
CA LEU A 184 13.00 20.55 -13.19
C LEU A 184 12.05 19.34 -13.06
N GLU A 185 11.20 19.14 -14.08
CA GLU A 185 10.18 18.11 -14.21
C GLU A 185 10.73 16.74 -14.59
N ASP A 186 11.94 16.64 -15.17
CA ASP A 186 12.62 15.36 -15.44
C ASP A 186 13.45 14.87 -14.23
N ARG A 187 13.37 15.53 -13.07
CA ARG A 187 14.15 15.17 -11.88
C ARG A 187 13.39 14.15 -11.05
N LEU A 188 14.10 13.11 -10.61
CA LEU A 188 13.59 12.14 -9.64
C LEU A 188 12.95 12.85 -8.45
N ARG A 189 11.66 12.58 -8.22
CA ARG A 189 10.96 12.89 -6.98
C ARG A 189 10.39 11.60 -6.42
N ALA A 190 10.77 11.28 -5.19
CA ALA A 190 10.26 10.10 -4.50
C ALA A 190 9.85 10.48 -3.08
N LEU A 191 8.65 10.05 -2.69
CA LEU A 191 8.15 10.18 -1.32
C LEU A 191 8.68 9.01 -0.50
N ILE A 192 9.42 9.30 0.57
CA ILE A 192 9.75 8.30 1.59
C ILE A 192 8.55 8.19 2.51
N PHE A 193 7.97 7.00 2.64
CA PHE A 193 6.80 6.76 3.51
C PHE A 193 7.12 5.82 4.69
N ASP A 194 8.26 5.13 4.63
CA ASP A 194 8.84 4.43 5.77
C ASP A 194 10.37 4.26 5.60
N SER A 195 11.06 3.82 6.65
CA SER A 195 12.47 3.44 6.57
C SER A 195 12.86 2.36 7.57
N GLU A 196 13.87 1.57 7.23
CA GLU A 196 14.42 0.52 8.09
C GLU A 196 15.94 0.54 8.03
N TYR A 197 16.60 0.09 9.11
CA TYR A 197 18.05 -0.08 9.11
C TYR A 197 18.43 -1.53 8.81
N ASP A 198 19.29 -1.72 7.82
CA ASP A 198 19.95 -2.98 7.51
C ASP A 198 21.45 -2.87 7.82
N PHE A 199 22.01 -3.93 8.42
CA PHE A 199 23.41 -3.94 8.85
C PHE A 199 24.42 -3.85 7.70
N TYR A 200 24.06 -4.32 6.51
CA TYR A 200 24.94 -4.36 5.34
C TYR A 200 24.65 -3.23 4.35
N LYS A 201 23.37 -2.90 4.17
CA LYS A 201 22.87 -1.92 3.19
C LYS A 201 22.67 -0.52 3.78
N GLY A 202 22.77 -0.37 5.10
CA GLY A 202 22.48 0.87 5.80
C GLY A 202 20.99 1.15 5.85
N VAL A 203 20.60 2.43 5.85
CA VAL A 203 19.18 2.80 5.85
C VAL A 203 18.55 2.49 4.50
N ILE A 204 17.51 1.66 4.55
CA ILE A 204 16.62 1.31 3.45
C ILE A 204 15.39 2.22 3.55
N ALA A 205 15.24 3.11 2.58
CA ALA A 205 14.08 4.00 2.46
C ALA A 205 12.99 3.32 1.64
N TYR A 206 11.75 3.29 2.14
CA TYR A 206 10.60 2.78 1.39
C TYR A 206 9.98 3.95 0.67
N VAL A 207 9.90 3.84 -0.65
CA VAL A 207 9.62 4.98 -1.52
C VAL A 207 8.47 4.73 -2.48
N ARG A 208 7.70 5.79 -2.71
CA ARG A 208 6.84 5.93 -3.88
C ARG A 208 7.50 6.90 -4.84
N VAL A 209 7.85 6.46 -6.04
CA VAL A 209 8.35 7.36 -7.08
C VAL A 209 7.17 8.16 -7.63
N VAL A 210 7.26 9.47 -7.53
CA VAL A 210 6.24 10.41 -8.03
C VAL A 210 6.60 10.81 -9.46
N ASP A 211 7.88 11.12 -9.71
CA ASP A 211 8.38 11.54 -11.02
C ASP A 211 9.80 11.07 -11.29
N GLY A 212 10.12 11.00 -12.58
CA GLY A 212 11.41 10.54 -13.05
C GLY A 212 11.62 9.05 -12.82
N GLU A 213 12.89 8.67 -12.81
CA GLU A 213 13.34 7.31 -12.59
C GLU A 213 14.62 7.34 -11.75
N ILE A 214 14.93 6.23 -11.11
CA ILE A 214 16.18 6.03 -10.38
C ILE A 214 16.79 4.68 -10.76
N GLU A 215 18.10 4.68 -10.94
CA GLU A 215 18.92 3.49 -11.16
C GLU A 215 19.91 3.28 -10.01
N LYS A 216 20.47 2.07 -9.94
CA LYS A 216 21.55 1.77 -9.01
C LYS A 216 22.78 2.65 -9.31
N GLY A 217 23.36 3.25 -8.28
CA GLY A 217 24.53 4.12 -8.37
C GLY A 217 24.18 5.60 -8.56
N ASP A 218 22.90 5.94 -8.71
CA ASP A 218 22.48 7.33 -8.80
C ASP A 218 22.77 8.09 -7.51
N LYS A 219 23.25 9.33 -7.67
CA LYS A 219 23.40 10.27 -6.57
C LYS A 219 22.05 10.84 -6.22
N ILE A 220 21.64 10.67 -4.96
CA ILE A 220 20.36 11.14 -4.45
C ILE A 220 20.57 12.23 -3.41
N TYR A 221 19.55 13.09 -3.27
CA TYR A 221 19.53 14.15 -2.28
C TYR A 221 18.27 14.05 -1.41
N LEU A 222 18.46 13.74 -0.14
CA LEU A 222 17.39 13.64 0.84
C LEU A 222 16.99 15.04 1.28
N MET A 223 15.86 15.53 0.79
CA MET A 223 15.43 16.92 1.00
C MET A 223 15.21 17.25 2.49
N GLY A 224 14.60 16.34 3.25
CA GLY A 224 14.27 16.56 4.67
C GLY A 224 15.49 16.66 5.58
N SER A 225 16.57 15.93 5.27
CA SER A 225 17.82 15.95 6.05
C SER A 225 18.94 16.74 5.40
N LYS A 226 18.71 17.27 4.19
CA LYS A 226 19.69 17.98 3.35
C LYS A 226 20.98 17.17 3.12
N THR A 227 20.85 15.86 2.99
CA THR A 227 21.97 14.91 2.91
C THR A 227 22.10 14.34 1.50
N GLN A 228 23.31 14.31 0.97
CA GLN A 228 23.63 13.56 -0.25
C GLN A 228 23.90 12.09 0.11
N ALA A 229 23.42 11.19 -0.74
CA ALA A 229 23.68 9.76 -0.65
C ALA A 229 23.76 9.16 -2.05
N GLU A 230 23.95 7.84 -2.11
CA GLU A 230 23.98 7.07 -3.34
C GLU A 230 22.96 5.94 -3.22
N ALA A 231 22.28 5.61 -4.32
CA ALA A 231 21.38 4.47 -4.40
C ALA A 231 22.21 3.18 -4.55
N VAL A 232 22.69 2.65 -3.44
CA VAL A 232 23.54 1.43 -3.39
C VAL A 232 22.81 0.22 -3.97
N GLU A 233 21.51 0.14 -3.71
CA GLU A 233 20.61 -0.85 -4.27
C GLU A 233 19.21 -0.24 -4.34
N ILE A 234 18.47 -0.60 -5.38
CA ILE A 234 17.05 -0.28 -5.51
C ILE A 234 16.29 -1.55 -5.83
N GLY A 235 14.99 -1.55 -5.55
CA GLY A 235 14.16 -2.71 -5.84
C GLY A 235 12.74 -2.53 -5.37
N TYR A 236 12.02 -3.64 -5.34
CA TYR A 236 10.64 -3.69 -4.88
C TYR A 236 10.44 -4.82 -3.88
N PHE A 237 9.25 -4.87 -3.29
CA PHE A 237 8.92 -5.86 -2.27
C PHE A 237 8.12 -7.00 -2.89
N LYS A 238 8.60 -8.24 -2.77
CA LYS A 238 7.83 -9.43 -3.10
C LYS A 238 7.90 -10.41 -1.94
N PRO A 239 7.01 -10.25 -0.96
CA PRO A 239 7.26 -9.66 0.36
C PRO A 239 8.72 -9.40 0.79
N GLU A 240 9.71 -10.17 0.35
CA GLU A 240 11.12 -9.91 0.57
C GLU A 240 11.66 -8.81 -0.37
N LEU A 241 12.84 -8.27 -0.08
CA LEU A 241 13.50 -7.30 -0.95
C LEU A 241 13.99 -7.99 -2.24
N VAL A 242 13.50 -7.52 -3.38
CA VAL A 242 13.93 -7.99 -4.71
C VAL A 242 14.61 -6.84 -5.44
N PRO A 243 15.93 -6.93 -5.72
CA PRO A 243 16.64 -5.92 -6.48
C PRO A 243 16.05 -5.73 -7.89
N ALA A 244 16.01 -4.48 -8.34
CA ALA A 244 15.60 -4.10 -9.69
C ALA A 244 16.68 -3.25 -10.36
N SER A 245 16.66 -3.16 -11.69
CA SER A 245 17.58 -2.30 -12.44
C SER A 245 17.20 -0.81 -12.34
N LYS A 246 15.89 -0.53 -12.27
CA LYS A 246 15.33 0.81 -12.18
C LYS A 246 14.01 0.81 -11.39
N LEU A 247 13.66 1.96 -10.82
CA LEU A 247 12.30 2.28 -10.38
C LEU A 247 11.83 3.51 -11.13
N GLU A 248 10.63 3.43 -11.69
CA GLU A 248 10.02 4.51 -12.48
C GLU A 248 8.90 5.19 -11.70
N ALA A 249 8.47 6.37 -12.16
CA ALA A 249 7.28 7.04 -11.66
C ALA A 249 6.10 6.07 -11.50
N GLY A 250 5.31 6.27 -10.44
CA GLY A 250 4.20 5.38 -10.11
C GLY A 250 4.60 4.10 -9.37
N GLU A 251 5.88 3.70 -9.36
CA GLU A 251 6.29 2.50 -8.67
C GLU A 251 6.50 2.72 -7.16
N ILE A 252 6.11 1.71 -6.37
CA ILE A 252 6.50 1.56 -4.97
C ILE A 252 7.68 0.58 -4.91
N GLY A 253 8.67 0.93 -4.11
CA GLY A 253 9.89 0.15 -3.95
C GLY A 253 10.74 0.62 -2.77
N TYR A 254 12.02 0.26 -2.78
CA TYR A 254 12.98 0.68 -1.78
C TYR A 254 14.26 1.22 -2.41
N ILE A 255 14.96 2.06 -1.64
CA ILE A 255 16.30 2.56 -1.95
C ILE A 255 17.19 2.30 -0.73
N ALA A 256 18.20 1.45 -0.90
CA ALA A 256 19.29 1.33 0.05
C ALA A 256 20.27 2.49 -0.14
N THR A 257 20.40 3.32 0.89
CA THR A 257 21.14 4.60 0.80
C THR A 257 22.60 4.50 1.29
N GLY A 258 22.99 3.39 1.93
CA GLY A 258 24.29 3.25 2.59
C GLY A 258 24.47 4.13 3.85
N LEU A 259 23.46 4.92 4.22
CA LEU A 259 23.52 5.76 5.41
C LEU A 259 23.55 4.91 6.68
N LYS A 260 24.35 5.33 7.67
CA LYS A 260 24.48 4.61 8.95
C LYS A 260 23.43 4.99 10.01
N LYS A 261 22.63 6.02 9.75
CA LYS A 261 21.77 6.68 10.73
C LYS A 261 20.39 6.96 10.14
N ILE A 262 19.35 6.39 10.74
CA ILE A 262 17.95 6.57 10.32
C ILE A 262 17.56 8.06 10.34
N GLU A 263 18.08 8.86 11.26
CA GLU A 263 17.70 10.28 11.36
C GLU A 263 18.12 11.12 10.14
N LYS A 264 19.01 10.59 9.30
CA LYS A 264 19.41 11.18 8.01
C LYS A 264 18.46 10.81 6.87
N CYS A 265 17.58 9.85 7.06
CA CYS A 265 16.54 9.45 6.12
C CYS A 265 15.18 9.69 6.77
N ARG A 266 14.84 10.97 6.95
CA ARG A 266 13.57 11.35 7.59
C ARG A 266 12.41 11.02 6.67
N VAL A 267 11.37 10.48 7.28
CA VAL A 267 10.05 10.27 6.70
C VAL A 267 9.16 11.45 7.06
#